data_AF-A0A9W6HVX2-F1
#
_entry.id   AF-A0A9W6HVX2-F1
#
_cell.length_a   1.000
_cell.length_b   1.000
_cell.length_c   1.000
_cell.angle_alpha   90.00
_cell.angle_beta   90.00
_cell.angle_gamma   90.00
#
_symmetry.space_group_name_H-M   'P 1'
#
loop_
_entity.id
_entity.type
_entity.pdbx_description
1 polymer ?
#
loop_
_entity_poly.entity_id
_entity_poly.type
_entity_poly.pdbx_seq_one_letter_code
_entity_poly.pdbx_strand_id
1 'polypeptide(L)'
;MRVARADADAGCTSSFFLRAHARGYNLLSLPSLMMIREIEDLGHEVQLHLEGGFGRLLGGDENSWTDRQRAIFEAAVGRGISGFSIHEPARMGGIPFADRLLARWEDVEYHAYQDRFMAPSMKYLSDSSGSWREGHFRVWVGREPLLHVLTHPIWWFEHSPAENY
;
A
#
# COMPACT_ATOMS: atom_id res chain seq x y z
N MET A 1 -4.71 12.05 0.15
CA MET A 1 -4.98 13.23 -0.71
C MET A 1 -3.82 14.17 -0.86
N ARG A 2 -3.32 14.83 0.19
CA ARG A 2 -2.24 15.83 0.03
C ARG A 2 -0.97 15.25 -0.58
N VAL A 3 -0.55 14.04 -0.16
CA VAL A 3 0.61 13.34 -0.74
C VAL A 3 0.42 13.08 -2.24
N ALA A 4 -0.74 12.57 -2.66
CA ALA A 4 -1.06 12.36 -4.08
C ALA A 4 -0.92 13.65 -4.90
N ARG A 5 -1.52 14.76 -4.43
CA ARG A 5 -1.38 16.06 -5.12
C ARG A 5 0.08 16.51 -5.20
N ALA A 6 0.84 16.37 -4.10
CA ALA A 6 2.25 16.74 -4.07
C ALA A 6 3.10 15.90 -5.04
N ASP A 7 2.82 14.60 -5.15
CA ASP A 7 3.49 13.72 -6.11
C ASP A 7 3.15 14.15 -7.54
N ALA A 8 1.87 14.38 -7.86
CA ALA A 8 1.44 14.85 -9.17
C ALA A 8 2.04 16.22 -9.55
N ASP A 9 2.06 17.18 -8.62
CA ASP A 9 2.67 18.51 -8.81
C ASP A 9 4.19 18.41 -9.07
N ALA A 10 4.85 17.40 -8.50
CA ALA A 10 6.26 17.09 -8.74
C ALA A 10 6.50 16.30 -10.05
N GLY A 11 5.44 15.95 -10.79
CA GLY A 11 5.52 15.11 -11.99
C GLY A 11 5.78 13.63 -11.70
N CYS A 12 5.52 13.18 -10.47
CA CYS A 12 5.68 11.80 -10.04
C CYS A 12 4.35 11.03 -10.12
N THR A 13 4.44 9.74 -10.38
CA THR A 13 3.34 8.79 -10.24
C THR A 13 3.63 7.82 -9.10
N SER A 14 2.64 7.58 -8.24
CA SER A 14 2.77 6.71 -7.06
C SER A 14 1.67 5.65 -7.03
N SER A 15 1.90 4.57 -6.28
CA SER A 15 0.89 3.55 -5.98
C SER A 15 0.43 3.67 -4.53
N PHE A 16 -0.87 3.83 -4.32
CA PHE A 16 -1.51 3.96 -3.01
C PHE A 16 -2.21 2.65 -2.64
N PHE A 17 -1.73 1.97 -1.60
CA PHE A 17 -2.35 0.73 -1.12
C PHE A 17 -3.32 1.04 0.03
N LEU A 18 -4.62 0.75 -0.17
CA LEU A 18 -5.69 1.01 0.79
C LEU A 18 -6.23 -0.30 1.40
N ARG A 19 -6.54 -0.26 2.70
CA ARG A 19 -7.04 -1.41 3.46
C ARG A 19 -8.56 -1.46 3.43
N ALA A 20 -9.11 -2.68 3.39
CA ALA A 20 -10.52 -2.92 3.63
C ALA A 20 -10.88 -2.79 5.12
N HIS A 21 -10.00 -3.22 6.05
CA HIS A 21 -10.23 -3.08 7.49
C HIS A 21 -9.42 -1.91 8.09
N ALA A 22 -9.68 -0.71 7.59
CA ALA A 22 -9.07 0.51 8.13
C ALA A 22 -9.82 1.03 9.38
N ARG A 23 -9.07 1.42 10.42
CA ARG A 23 -9.64 2.12 11.59
C ARG A 23 -9.93 3.60 11.33
N GLY A 24 -9.17 4.23 10.42
CA GLY A 24 -9.19 5.67 10.19
C GLY A 24 -10.12 6.14 9.07
N TYR A 25 -10.73 5.22 8.32
CA TYR A 25 -11.68 5.54 7.25
C TYR A 25 -12.55 4.34 6.93
N ASN A 26 -13.67 4.58 6.25
CA ASN A 26 -14.50 3.54 5.65
C ASN A 26 -14.34 3.59 4.13
N LEU A 27 -13.78 2.52 3.55
CA LEU A 27 -13.52 2.41 2.11
C LEU A 27 -14.78 2.67 1.25
N LEU A 28 -15.95 2.26 1.74
CA LEU A 28 -17.24 2.40 1.05
C LEU A 28 -17.90 3.78 1.24
N SER A 29 -17.30 4.67 2.02
CA SER A 29 -17.86 6.01 2.24
C SER A 29 -17.68 6.88 1.01
N LEU A 30 -18.67 7.74 0.71
CA LEU A 30 -18.58 8.69 -0.40
C LEU A 30 -17.29 9.53 -0.38
N PRO A 31 -16.81 10.06 0.77
CA PRO A 31 -15.52 10.75 0.82
C PRO A 31 -14.34 9.87 0.38
N SER A 32 -14.26 8.62 0.84
CA SER A 32 -13.19 7.70 0.42
C SER A 32 -13.26 7.39 -1.07
N LEU A 33 -14.46 7.17 -1.63
CA LEU A 33 -14.63 6.91 -3.06
C LEU A 33 -14.25 8.12 -3.93
N MET A 34 -14.62 9.33 -3.51
CA MET A 34 -14.19 10.57 -4.18
C MET A 34 -12.67 10.75 -4.11
N MET A 35 -12.05 10.41 -2.97
CA MET A 35 -10.60 10.46 -2.81
C MET A 35 -9.88 9.46 -3.72
N ILE A 36 -10.39 8.23 -3.84
CA ILE A 36 -9.82 7.21 -4.72
C ILE A 36 -9.87 7.69 -6.17
N ARG A 37 -11.04 8.17 -6.61
CA ARG A 37 -11.21 8.72 -7.96
C ARG A 37 -10.24 9.87 -8.23
N GLU A 38 -10.10 10.80 -7.29
CA GLU A 38 -9.17 11.93 -7.46
C GLU A 38 -7.71 11.46 -7.54
N ILE A 39 -7.30 10.48 -6.74
CA ILE A 39 -5.94 9.90 -6.81
C ILE A 39 -5.70 9.31 -8.22
N GLU A 40 -6.68 8.60 -8.77
CA GLU A 40 -6.61 8.03 -10.12
C GLU A 40 -6.64 9.10 -11.22
N ASP A 41 -7.46 10.13 -11.09
CA ASP A 41 -7.54 11.27 -12.02
C ASP A 41 -6.21 12.06 -12.06
N LEU A 42 -5.41 12.00 -10.99
CA LEU A 42 -4.03 12.54 -10.94
C LEU A 42 -2.98 11.63 -11.61
N GLY A 43 -3.40 10.46 -12.14
CA GLY A 43 -2.52 9.50 -12.80
C GLY A 43 -1.80 8.53 -11.85
N HIS A 44 -2.22 8.45 -10.59
CA HIS A 44 -1.69 7.49 -9.64
C HIS A 44 -2.47 6.18 -9.68
N GLU A 45 -1.88 5.16 -9.07
CA GLU A 45 -2.49 3.85 -8.95
C GLU A 45 -3.09 3.67 -7.55
N VAL A 46 -4.26 3.04 -7.45
CA VAL A 46 -4.87 2.66 -6.16
C VAL A 46 -5.08 1.15 -6.11
N GLN A 47 -4.50 0.49 -5.12
CA GLN A 47 -4.48 -0.97 -5.03
C GLN A 47 -4.78 -1.46 -3.61
N LEU A 48 -4.96 -2.78 -3.48
CA LEU A 48 -5.33 -3.41 -2.21
C LEU A 48 -4.13 -3.51 -1.27
N HIS A 49 -4.29 -2.98 -0.05
CA HIS A 49 -3.43 -3.29 1.08
C HIS A 49 -4.03 -4.43 1.89
N LEU A 50 -3.49 -5.64 1.70
CA LEU A 50 -3.99 -6.85 2.34
C LEU A 50 -3.59 -6.92 3.80
N GLU A 51 -4.57 -7.21 4.64
CA GLU A 51 -4.37 -7.63 6.02
C GLU A 51 -4.50 -9.14 6.11
N GLY A 52 -3.99 -9.72 7.18
CA GLY A 52 -4.10 -11.15 7.38
C GLY A 52 -3.74 -11.54 8.80
N GLY A 53 -3.59 -12.84 8.98
CA GLY A 53 -3.75 -13.46 10.30
C GLY A 53 -5.21 -13.56 10.72
N PHE A 54 -6.17 -13.26 9.83
CA PHE A 54 -7.60 -13.40 10.11
C PHE A 54 -8.00 -14.85 10.33
N GLY A 55 -7.50 -15.78 9.49
CA GLY A 55 -7.73 -17.21 9.66
C GLY A 55 -7.15 -17.73 10.98
N ARG A 56 -5.98 -17.20 11.38
CA ARG A 56 -5.36 -17.52 12.68
C ARG A 56 -6.17 -16.98 13.86
N LEU A 57 -6.66 -15.74 13.80
CA LEU A 57 -7.26 -15.05 14.95
C LEU A 57 -8.76 -15.32 15.10
N LEU A 58 -9.49 -15.40 13.99
CA LEU A 58 -10.94 -15.56 13.95
C LEU A 58 -11.37 -16.95 13.47
N GLY A 59 -10.41 -17.79 13.08
CA GLY A 59 -10.68 -19.09 12.47
C GLY A 59 -10.96 -19.00 10.97
N GLY A 60 -10.96 -20.17 10.33
CA GLY A 60 -11.15 -20.31 8.89
C GLY A 60 -9.85 -20.29 8.09
N ASP A 61 -9.99 -20.50 6.79
CA ASP A 61 -8.87 -20.53 5.85
C ASP A 61 -8.41 -19.11 5.49
N GLU A 62 -7.10 -18.88 5.49
CA GLU A 62 -6.51 -17.56 5.23
C GLU A 62 -6.77 -17.12 3.78
N ASN A 63 -6.81 -18.06 2.83
CA ASN A 63 -7.10 -17.73 1.43
C ASN A 63 -8.52 -17.17 1.29
N SER A 64 -9.50 -17.79 1.93
CA SER A 64 -10.88 -17.27 2.01
C SER A 64 -10.93 -15.85 2.60
N TRP A 65 -10.13 -15.54 3.62
CA TRP A 65 -10.04 -14.18 4.16
C TRP A 65 -9.39 -13.18 3.19
N THR A 66 -8.36 -13.58 2.45
CA THR A 66 -7.77 -12.72 1.42
C THR A 66 -8.72 -12.47 0.25
N ASP A 67 -9.47 -13.48 -0.18
CA ASP A 67 -10.44 -13.35 -1.28
C ASP A 67 -11.60 -12.43 -0.88
N ARG A 68 -12.05 -12.48 0.39
CA ARG A 68 -13.06 -11.54 0.91
C ARG A 68 -12.58 -10.09 0.90
N GLN A 69 -11.35 -9.84 1.33
CA GLN A 69 -10.78 -8.49 1.32
C GLN A 69 -10.66 -7.95 -0.11
N ARG A 70 -10.20 -8.78 -1.04
CA ARG A 70 -10.17 -8.45 -2.47
C ARG A 70 -11.57 -8.12 -2.99
N ALA A 71 -12.55 -8.99 -2.76
CA ALA A 71 -13.92 -8.78 -3.22
C ALA A 71 -14.55 -7.49 -2.66
N ILE A 72 -14.33 -7.17 -1.38
CA ILE A 72 -14.79 -5.92 -0.76
C ILE A 72 -14.13 -4.70 -1.42
N PHE A 73 -12.83 -4.78 -1.67
CA PHE A 73 -12.09 -3.69 -2.29
C PHE A 73 -12.54 -3.45 -3.73
N GLU A 74 -12.61 -4.50 -4.55
CA GLU A 74 -13.04 -4.40 -5.94
C GLU A 74 -14.48 -3.91 -6.07
N ALA A 75 -15.37 -4.35 -5.16
CA ALA A 75 -16.74 -3.84 -5.10
C ALA A 75 -16.80 -2.36 -4.70
N ALA A 76 -15.90 -1.90 -3.82
CA ALA A 76 -15.83 -0.50 -3.41
C ALA A 76 -15.32 0.40 -4.54
N VAL A 77 -14.24 -0.01 -5.21
CA VAL A 77 -13.58 0.80 -6.26
C VAL A 77 -14.26 0.64 -7.63
N GLY A 78 -15.04 -0.43 -7.84
CA GLY A 78 -15.78 -0.68 -9.08
C GLY A 78 -14.93 -1.27 -10.21
N ARG A 79 -13.75 -1.81 -9.89
CA ARG A 79 -12.81 -2.45 -10.84
C ARG A 79 -11.96 -3.50 -10.13
N GLY A 80 -11.33 -4.37 -10.93
CA GLY A 80 -10.33 -5.32 -10.44
C GLY A 80 -9.06 -4.64 -9.91
N ILE A 81 -8.31 -5.37 -9.10
CA ILE A 81 -6.95 -4.99 -8.70
C ILE A 81 -5.91 -5.48 -9.72
N SER A 82 -4.89 -4.67 -9.99
CA SER A 82 -3.70 -5.10 -10.77
C SER A 82 -2.51 -5.42 -9.86
N GLY A 83 -2.55 -4.97 -8.61
CA GLY A 83 -1.51 -5.28 -7.64
C GLY A 83 -2.01 -5.26 -6.20
N PHE A 84 -1.14 -5.67 -5.28
CA PHE A 84 -1.42 -5.58 -3.84
C PHE A 84 -0.15 -5.37 -3.02
N SER A 85 -0.33 -4.93 -1.78
CA SER A 85 0.74 -4.88 -0.78
C SER A 85 0.28 -5.59 0.49
N ILE A 86 1.12 -6.44 1.05
CA ILE A 86 0.82 -7.15 2.30
C ILE A 86 1.19 -6.27 3.50
N HIS A 87 0.23 -6.05 4.40
CA HIS A 87 0.46 -5.39 5.67
C HIS A 87 1.29 -6.30 6.59
N GLU A 88 2.46 -5.80 7.02
CA GLU A 88 3.39 -6.53 7.89
C GLU A 88 3.71 -7.95 7.39
N PRO A 89 4.39 -8.13 6.23
CA PRO A 89 4.59 -9.43 5.59
C PRO A 89 5.18 -10.49 6.51
N ALA A 90 6.09 -10.11 7.42
CA ALA A 90 6.70 -11.01 8.39
C ALA A 90 5.69 -11.71 9.32
N ARG A 91 4.52 -11.10 9.58
CA ARG A 91 3.45 -11.68 10.41
C ARG A 91 2.49 -12.57 9.61
N MET A 92 2.64 -12.57 8.29
CA MET A 92 1.68 -13.10 7.31
C MET A 92 2.22 -14.31 6.54
N GLY A 93 3.28 -14.95 7.04
CA GLY A 93 3.98 -16.01 6.29
C GLY A 93 4.98 -15.49 5.25
N GLY A 94 5.26 -14.18 5.25
CA GLY A 94 6.33 -13.55 4.47
C GLY A 94 6.03 -13.45 2.97
N ILE A 95 7.09 -13.17 2.22
CA ILE A 95 7.08 -13.11 0.75
C ILE A 95 6.50 -14.39 0.12
N PRO A 96 6.80 -15.62 0.61
CA PRO A 96 6.22 -16.83 0.03
C PRO A 96 4.70 -16.88 0.08
N PHE A 97 4.04 -16.20 1.03
CA PHE A 97 2.59 -16.09 1.03
C PHE A 97 2.10 -15.13 -0.06
N ALA A 98 2.78 -13.99 -0.26
CA ALA A 98 2.50 -13.06 -1.35
C ALA A 98 2.63 -13.72 -2.71
N ASP A 99 3.71 -14.48 -2.93
CA ASP A 99 3.95 -15.20 -4.18
C ASP A 99 2.83 -16.20 -4.49
N ARG A 100 2.37 -16.94 -3.46
CA ARG A 100 1.25 -17.88 -3.61
C ARG A 100 -0.08 -17.20 -3.92
N LEU A 101 -0.34 -16.04 -3.32
CA LEU A 101 -1.53 -15.25 -3.65
C LEU A 101 -1.47 -14.74 -5.08
N LEU A 102 -0.33 -14.19 -5.49
CA LEU A 102 -0.12 -13.72 -6.86
C LEU A 102 -0.31 -14.86 -7.87
N ALA A 103 0.22 -16.06 -7.59
CA ALA A 103 0.02 -17.22 -8.44
C ALA A 103 -1.44 -17.72 -8.50
N ARG A 104 -2.26 -17.45 -7.46
CA ARG A 104 -3.68 -17.81 -7.42
C ARG A 104 -4.56 -16.78 -8.13
N TRP A 105 -4.21 -15.51 -8.02
CA TRP A 105 -4.95 -14.41 -8.63
C TRP A 105 -4.38 -14.11 -10.03
N GLU A 106 -4.77 -14.91 -11.01
CA GLU A 106 -4.23 -14.89 -12.38
C GLU A 106 -4.34 -13.52 -13.09
N ASP A 107 -5.25 -12.67 -12.65
CA ASP A 107 -5.49 -11.32 -13.19
C ASP A 107 -4.74 -10.21 -12.46
N VAL A 108 -3.93 -10.56 -11.46
CA VAL A 108 -3.10 -9.64 -10.68
C VAL A 108 -1.67 -9.72 -11.17
N GLU A 109 -1.07 -8.58 -11.47
CA GLU A 109 0.24 -8.50 -12.12
C GLU A 109 1.40 -8.50 -11.12
N TYR A 110 1.18 -8.01 -9.90
CA TYR A 110 2.27 -7.81 -8.95
C TYR A 110 1.87 -7.76 -7.47
N HIS A 111 2.87 -7.93 -6.60
CA HIS A 111 2.80 -7.42 -5.24
C HIS A 111 4.00 -6.52 -4.93
N ALA A 112 3.81 -5.55 -4.03
CA ALA A 112 4.79 -4.49 -3.72
C ALA A 112 6.14 -4.99 -3.15
N TYR A 113 6.24 -6.29 -2.85
CA TYR A 113 7.44 -6.90 -2.27
C TYR A 113 8.16 -7.89 -3.19
N GLN A 114 7.85 -7.91 -4.49
CA GLN A 114 8.61 -8.70 -5.45
C GLN A 114 10.06 -8.24 -5.53
N ASP A 115 10.98 -9.15 -5.83
CA ASP A 115 12.42 -8.88 -5.93
C ASP A 115 12.75 -7.70 -6.86
N ARG A 116 11.99 -7.52 -7.95
CA ARG A 116 12.17 -6.39 -8.87
C ARG A 116 11.98 -5.01 -8.24
N PHE A 117 11.27 -4.93 -7.11
CA PHE A 117 11.05 -3.71 -6.33
C PHE A 117 11.94 -3.63 -5.08
N MET A 118 12.86 -4.56 -4.91
CA MET A 118 13.71 -4.72 -3.73
C MET A 118 15.19 -4.73 -4.11
N ALA A 119 16.06 -4.66 -3.11
CA ALA A 119 17.50 -4.78 -3.36
C ALA A 119 17.82 -6.20 -3.88
N PRO A 120 18.70 -6.33 -4.90
CA PRO A 120 19.56 -5.29 -5.47
C PRO A 120 18.94 -4.49 -6.64
N SER A 121 17.75 -4.83 -7.12
CA SER A 121 17.11 -4.17 -8.28
C SER A 121 16.72 -2.71 -8.00
N MET A 122 16.19 -2.44 -6.82
CA MET A 122 15.86 -1.09 -6.35
C MET A 122 16.30 -0.91 -4.90
N LYS A 123 16.79 0.28 -4.55
CA LYS A 123 17.05 0.61 -3.15
C LYS A 123 15.71 0.83 -2.44
N TYR A 124 15.33 -0.12 -1.60
CA TYR A 124 14.14 -0.01 -0.77
C TYR A 124 14.39 0.89 0.44
N LEU A 125 13.53 1.88 0.64
CA LEU A 125 13.58 2.84 1.74
C LEU A 125 12.19 3.01 2.32
N SER A 126 12.06 3.06 3.64
CA SER A 126 10.76 3.24 4.29
C SER A 126 10.87 4.06 5.56
N ASP A 127 9.83 4.86 5.81
CA ASP A 127 9.58 5.60 7.06
C ASP A 127 8.80 4.77 8.10
N SER A 128 8.86 3.44 8.02
CA SER A 128 8.17 2.54 8.94
C SER A 128 8.35 2.98 10.40
N SER A 129 7.24 3.04 11.15
CA SER A 129 7.21 3.53 12.53
C SER A 129 7.77 4.96 12.71
N GLY A 130 7.67 5.80 11.68
CA GLY A 130 8.19 7.17 11.66
C GLY A 130 9.72 7.26 11.55
N SER A 131 10.41 6.16 11.19
CA SER A 131 11.87 6.09 11.23
C SER A 131 12.47 5.61 9.91
N TRP A 132 13.40 6.41 9.36
CA TRP A 132 14.20 6.06 8.19
C TRP A 132 15.50 5.38 8.62
N ARG A 133 15.52 4.03 8.63
CA ARG A 133 16.67 3.24 9.12
C ARG A 133 17.99 3.54 8.40
N GLU A 134 17.90 3.84 7.11
CA GLU A 134 19.06 4.12 6.25
C GLU A 134 19.13 5.60 5.84
N GLY A 135 18.50 6.47 6.63
CA GLY A 135 18.39 7.90 6.35
C GLY A 135 17.27 8.26 5.38
N HIS A 136 16.86 9.54 5.40
CA HIS A 136 15.77 10.05 4.57
C HIS A 136 16.07 9.85 3.07
N PHE A 137 15.08 9.45 2.28
CA PHE A 137 15.30 9.01 0.89
C PHE A 137 16.07 10.01 0.01
N ARG A 138 15.91 11.32 0.26
CA ARG A 138 16.68 12.39 -0.39
C ARG A 138 18.18 12.14 -0.44
N VAL A 139 18.79 11.50 0.58
CA VAL A 139 20.24 11.28 0.60
C VAL A 139 20.72 10.25 -0.43
N TRP A 140 19.79 9.46 -0.97
CA TRP A 140 20.06 8.41 -1.95
C TRP A 140 19.77 8.84 -3.39
N VAL A 141 19.10 9.97 -3.57
CA VAL A 141 18.84 10.56 -4.90
C VAL A 141 20.17 10.88 -5.58
N GLY A 142 20.38 10.32 -6.77
CA GLY A 142 21.64 10.43 -7.53
C GLY A 142 22.76 9.50 -7.08
N ARG A 143 22.56 8.70 -6.02
CA ARG A 143 23.50 7.65 -5.57
C ARG A 143 23.07 6.26 -5.99
N GLU A 144 21.76 6.04 -6.05
CA GLU A 144 21.16 4.80 -6.49
C GLU A 144 20.39 5.03 -7.79
N PRO A 145 20.43 4.09 -8.74
CA PRO A 145 19.77 4.26 -10.04
C PRO A 145 18.24 4.22 -9.92
N LEU A 146 17.71 3.40 -8.99
CA LEU A 146 16.28 3.23 -8.76
C LEU A 146 16.01 3.15 -7.25
N LEU A 147 15.02 3.91 -6.80
CA LEU A 147 14.56 3.93 -5.41
C LEU A 147 13.13 3.41 -5.35
N HIS A 148 12.86 2.49 -4.42
CA HIS A 148 11.51 2.18 -3.97
C HIS A 148 11.33 2.85 -2.61
N VAL A 149 10.56 3.95 -2.58
CA VAL A 149 10.32 4.75 -1.38
C VAL A 149 8.91 4.48 -0.86
N LEU A 150 8.80 3.73 0.23
CA LEU A 150 7.54 3.46 0.90
C LEU A 150 7.32 4.46 2.04
N THR A 151 6.32 5.32 1.90
CA THR A 151 5.91 6.26 2.96
C THR A 151 4.59 5.82 3.59
N HIS A 152 4.39 6.15 4.87
CA HIS A 152 3.09 5.97 5.53
C HIS A 152 2.49 7.35 5.79
N PRO A 153 1.40 7.75 5.11
CA PRO A 153 0.84 9.09 5.22
C PRO A 153 0.47 9.55 6.64
N ILE A 154 0.28 8.60 7.58
CA ILE A 154 0.03 8.90 8.99
C ILE A 154 1.18 9.65 9.69
N TRP A 155 2.41 9.52 9.19
CA TRP A 155 3.58 10.23 9.73
C TRP A 155 3.77 11.63 9.15
N TRP A 156 3.00 12.00 8.13
CA TRP A 156 3.17 13.24 7.37
C TRP A 156 2.00 14.18 7.62
N PHE A 157 2.22 15.16 8.48
CA PHE A 157 1.23 16.16 8.87
C PHE A 157 1.85 17.55 8.89
N GLU A 158 1.03 18.56 8.59
CA GLU A 158 1.43 19.98 8.62
C GLU A 158 1.39 20.54 10.05
N HIS A 159 0.44 20.06 10.85
CA HIS A 159 0.28 20.35 12.27
C HIS A 159 0.18 19.04 13.03
N SER A 160 0.83 18.96 14.20
CA SER A 160 0.85 17.72 14.97
C SER A 160 -0.56 17.35 15.42
N PRO A 161 -0.99 16.09 15.30
CA PRO A 161 -2.24 15.63 15.92
C PRO A 161 -2.26 15.89 17.44
N ALA A 162 -1.11 16.05 18.07
CA ALA A 162 -0.97 16.39 19.49
C ALA A 162 -1.13 17.90 19.80
N GLU A 163 -1.10 18.79 18.79
CA GLU A 163 -1.29 20.24 18.96
C GLU A 163 -2.77 20.65 19.04
N ASN A 164 -3.69 19.71 18.81
CA ASN A 164 -5.14 19.90 18.91
C ASN A 164 -5.74 19.35 20.23
N TYR A 165 -4.90 19.08 21.24
CA TYR A 165 -5.29 18.69 22.60
C TYR A 165 -4.92 19.75 23.63
#